data_AF-A0A2V7DZL5-F1
#
_entry.id   AF-A0A2V7DZL5-F1
#
_cell.length_a   1.000
_cell.length_b   1.000
_cell.length_c   1.000
_cell.angle_alpha   90.00
_cell.angle_beta   90.00
_cell.angle_gamma   90.00
#
_symmetry.space_group_name_H-M   'P 1'
#
loop_
_entity.id
_entity.type
_entity.pdbx_description
1 polymer ?
#
loop_
_entity_poly.entity_id
_entity_poly.type
_entity_poly.pdbx_seq_one_letter_code
_entity_poly.pdbx_strand_id
1 'polypeptide(L)'
;MWVIAEISELPTKFARMVVTDDQGRYVLPDLPRADYQVFVRGYGLVDSPRVAAKLGQHLDLKAVVAPDGRAAAQVYPANYWLSLMEIPKGDVSDKDVLLETKACYSCHQVGDFVTREISKNPDAYTSSLDAWDHRVTVGPNGPGMSANFKRMGAQRKAYADWTDRIAAGAYPNAPPRPSG
;
A
#
# COMPACT_ATOMS: atom_id res chain seq x y z
N MET A 1 3.83 -7.86 16.02
CA MET A 1 3.11 -8.25 14.77
C MET A 1 1.63 -7.92 14.94
N TRP A 2 0.84 -7.84 13.87
CA TRP A 2 -0.59 -7.61 13.99
C TRP A 2 -1.37 -8.91 13.96
N VAL A 3 -2.37 -9.03 14.83
CA VAL A 3 -3.41 -10.05 14.73
C VAL A 3 -4.68 -9.38 14.26
N ILE A 4 -5.27 -9.92 13.20
CA ILE A 4 -6.41 -9.36 12.49
C ILE A 4 -7.56 -10.36 12.55
N ALA A 5 -8.73 -9.91 13.02
CA ALA A 5 -9.98 -10.67 12.93
C ALA A 5 -10.95 -9.96 11.99
N GLU A 6 -11.42 -10.65 10.97
CA GLU A 6 -12.33 -10.12 9.95
C GLU A 6 -13.61 -10.93 9.85
N ILE A 7 -14.71 -10.24 9.50
CA ILE A 7 -15.99 -10.85 9.15
C ILE A 7 -16.30 -10.47 7.70
N SER A 8 -16.45 -11.47 6.83
CA SER A 8 -16.78 -11.29 5.41
C SER A 8 -18.27 -11.44 5.09
N GLU A 9 -19.06 -11.97 6.03
CA GLU A 9 -20.48 -12.31 5.81
C GLU A 9 -21.44 -11.13 6.08
N LEU A 10 -20.93 -10.05 6.68
CA LEU A 10 -21.74 -8.86 6.94
C LEU A 10 -21.85 -7.99 5.68
N PRO A 11 -22.97 -7.25 5.48
CA PRO A 11 -23.09 -6.27 4.40
C PRO A 11 -22.00 -5.20 4.42
N THR A 12 -21.47 -4.90 5.62
CA THR A 12 -20.33 -4.01 5.83
C THR A 12 -19.16 -4.82 6.37
N LYS A 13 -17.99 -4.68 5.74
CA LYS A 13 -16.77 -5.34 6.24
C LYS A 13 -16.46 -4.89 7.66
N PHE A 14 -16.21 -5.86 8.53
CA PHE A 14 -15.69 -5.62 9.87
C PHE A 14 -14.28 -6.19 9.98
N ALA A 15 -13.36 -5.41 10.53
CA ALA A 15 -12.02 -5.84 10.86
C ALA A 15 -11.60 -5.23 12.21
N ARG A 16 -11.02 -6.05 13.09
CA ARG A 16 -10.36 -5.62 14.33
C ARG A 16 -8.90 -6.03 14.28
N MET A 17 -8.02 -5.13 14.70
CA MET A 17 -6.56 -5.32 14.68
C MET A 17 -5.98 -5.00 16.05
N VAL A 18 -5.03 -5.82 16.49
CA VAL A 18 -4.21 -5.58 17.70
C VAL A 18 -2.76 -5.90 17.41
N VAL A 19 -1.85 -5.32 18.19
CA VAL A 19 -0.42 -5.62 18.14
C VAL A 19 -0.09 -6.62 19.24
N THR A 20 0.75 -7.61 18.93
CA THR A 20 1.29 -8.53 19.93
C THR A 20 2.29 -7.83 20.85
N ASP A 21 2.39 -8.30 22.09
CA ASP A 21 3.53 -7.94 22.95
C ASP A 21 4.85 -8.60 22.48
N ASP A 22 5.94 -8.34 23.20
CA ASP A 22 7.27 -8.88 22.91
C ASP A 22 7.36 -10.41 23.04
N GLN A 23 6.40 -11.03 23.73
CA GLN A 23 6.29 -12.48 23.86
C GLN A 23 5.34 -13.09 22.81
N GLY A 24 4.81 -12.27 21.89
CA GLY A 24 3.88 -12.71 20.85
C GLY A 24 2.44 -12.91 21.33
N ARG A 25 2.10 -12.49 22.55
CA ARG A 25 0.75 -12.63 23.11
C ARG A 25 -0.16 -11.51 22.62
N TYR A 26 -1.45 -11.79 22.51
CA TYR A 26 -2.44 -10.82 22.06
C TYR A 26 -3.81 -11.11 22.67
N VAL A 27 -4.68 -10.10 22.65
CA VAL A 27 -6.11 -10.23 22.94
C VAL A 27 -6.88 -9.37 21.95
N LEU A 28 -7.97 -9.88 21.38
CA LEU A 28 -8.90 -9.13 20.55
C LEU A 28 -10.17 -8.84 21.39
N PRO A 29 -10.25 -7.71 22.10
CA PRO A 29 -11.40 -7.39 22.94
C PRO A 29 -12.56 -6.82 22.12
N ASP A 30 -13.74 -6.83 22.72
CA ASP A 30 -14.96 -6.14 22.23
C ASP A 30 -15.42 -6.57 20.83
N LEU A 31 -15.21 -7.86 20.51
CA LEU A 31 -15.65 -8.44 19.26
C LEU A 31 -17.17 -8.76 19.29
N PRO A 32 -17.96 -8.31 18.30
CA PRO A 32 -19.35 -8.74 18.14
C PRO A 32 -19.51 -10.26 18.05
N ARG A 33 -20.71 -10.78 18.29
CA ARG A 33 -20.97 -12.21 18.08
C ARG A 33 -21.07 -12.52 16.58
N ALA A 34 -20.06 -13.17 16.03
CA ALA A 34 -19.98 -13.58 14.63
C ALA A 34 -18.96 -14.72 14.44
N ASP A 35 -18.90 -15.25 13.23
CA ASP A 35 -17.82 -16.13 12.78
C ASP A 35 -16.70 -15.30 12.14
N TYR A 36 -15.48 -15.56 12.58
CA TYR A 36 -14.30 -14.77 12.23
C TYR A 36 -13.32 -15.58 11.39
N GLN A 37 -12.60 -14.86 10.53
CA GLN A 37 -11.33 -15.30 9.96
C GLN A 37 -10.21 -14.53 10.63
N VAL A 38 -9.34 -15.23 11.37
CA VAL A 38 -8.25 -14.63 12.13
C VAL A 38 -6.90 -14.98 11.49
N PHE A 39 -6.03 -13.98 11.33
CA PHE A 39 -4.71 -14.17 10.74
C PHE A 39 -3.69 -13.17 11.29
N VAL A 40 -2.42 -13.44 11.02
CA VAL A 40 -1.28 -12.61 11.43
C VAL A 40 -0.70 -11.90 10.22
N ARG A 41 -0.34 -10.63 10.39
CA ARG A 41 0.39 -9.81 9.43
C ARG A 41 1.55 -9.10 10.12
N GLY A 42 2.62 -8.78 9.40
CA GLY A 42 3.74 -8.01 9.96
C GLY A 42 4.76 -7.59 8.92
N TYR A 43 5.55 -6.57 9.21
CA TYR A 43 6.70 -6.23 8.37
C TYR A 43 7.76 -7.34 8.43
N GLY A 44 8.17 -7.81 7.24
CA GLY A 44 9.03 -9.00 7.09
C GLY A 44 8.26 -10.32 7.01
N LEU A 45 6.93 -10.27 7.08
CA LEU A 45 6.05 -11.44 7.00
C LEU A 45 5.18 -11.36 5.74
N VAL A 46 4.62 -12.49 5.34
CA VAL A 46 3.40 -12.55 4.55
C VAL A 46 2.21 -12.82 5.46
N ASP A 47 1.00 -12.61 4.96
CA ASP A 47 -0.21 -12.99 5.70
C ASP A 47 -0.17 -14.48 6.03
N SER A 48 -0.43 -14.82 7.29
CA SER A 48 -0.63 -16.21 7.66
C SER A 48 -1.89 -16.77 7.01
N PRO A 49 -2.04 -18.11 6.91
CA PRO A 49 -3.33 -18.71 6.66
C PRO A 49 -4.38 -18.18 7.63
N ARG A 50 -5.60 -17.98 7.12
CA ARG A 50 -6.75 -17.59 7.93
C ARG A 50 -7.25 -18.79 8.71
N VAL A 51 -7.54 -18.57 9.99
CA VAL A 51 -8.09 -19.56 10.91
C VAL A 51 -9.52 -19.16 11.26
N ALA A 52 -10.48 -20.06 11.04
CA ALA A 52 -11.85 -19.85 11.45
C ALA A 52 -11.96 -19.84 12.98
N ALA A 53 -12.65 -18.86 13.55
CA ALA A 53 -12.75 -18.70 15.00
C ALA A 53 -14.08 -18.11 15.46
N LYS A 54 -14.40 -18.33 16.74
CA LYS A 54 -15.52 -17.75 17.48
C LYS A 54 -15.03 -17.08 18.76
N LEU A 55 -15.89 -16.25 19.36
CA LEU A 55 -15.60 -15.59 20.63
C LEU A 55 -15.21 -16.59 21.73
N GLY A 56 -14.24 -16.21 22.56
CA GLY A 56 -13.78 -17.01 23.71
C GLY A 56 -12.77 -18.12 23.37
N GLN A 57 -12.45 -18.34 22.09
CA GLN A 57 -11.43 -19.32 21.70
C GLN A 57 -10.01 -18.78 21.89
N HIS A 58 -9.13 -19.66 22.36
CA HIS A 58 -7.69 -19.44 22.34
C HIS A 58 -7.12 -19.99 21.03
N LEU A 59 -6.31 -19.18 20.34
CA LEU A 59 -5.69 -19.54 19.07
C LEU A 59 -4.18 -19.33 19.17
N ASP A 60 -3.41 -20.35 18.78
CA ASP A 60 -1.97 -20.26 18.61
C ASP A 60 -1.66 -20.02 17.13
N LEU A 61 -1.75 -18.76 16.70
CA LEU A 61 -1.51 -18.39 15.30
C LEU A 61 -0.01 -18.42 14.97
N LYS A 62 0.34 -19.00 13.82
CA LYS A 62 1.72 -19.04 13.32
C LYS A 62 1.95 -17.92 12.31
N ALA A 63 2.89 -17.03 12.61
CA ALA A 63 3.42 -16.07 11.66
C ALA A 63 4.17 -16.79 10.51
N VAL A 64 4.10 -16.23 9.31
CA VAL A 64 4.79 -16.76 8.13
C VAL A 64 5.83 -15.75 7.65
N VAL A 65 7.10 -16.13 7.72
CA VAL A 65 8.21 -15.29 7.22
C VAL A 65 8.07 -15.14 5.71
N ALA A 66 8.25 -13.91 5.22
CA ALA A 66 8.21 -13.67 3.79
C ALA A 66 9.37 -14.42 3.10
N PRO A 67 9.12 -15.08 1.94
CA PRO A 67 10.15 -15.84 1.23
C PRO A 67 11.28 -14.94 0.70
N ASP A 68 11.00 -13.66 0.45
CA ASP A 68 11.96 -12.66 0.01
C ASP A 68 11.52 -11.24 0.42
N GLY A 69 12.37 -10.25 0.15
CA GLY A 69 12.10 -8.84 0.47
C GLY A 69 10.94 -8.23 -0.33
N ARG A 70 10.70 -8.69 -1.56
CA ARG A 70 9.61 -8.18 -2.40
C ARG A 70 8.25 -8.67 -1.91
N ALA A 71 8.17 -9.92 -1.45
CA ALA A 71 7.01 -10.48 -0.79
C ALA A 71 6.73 -9.78 0.54
N ALA A 72 7.77 -9.51 1.33
CA ALA A 72 7.65 -8.74 2.58
C ALA A 72 7.11 -7.33 2.33
N ALA A 73 7.56 -6.67 1.26
CA ALA A 73 7.20 -5.30 0.96
C ALA A 73 5.74 -5.11 0.54
N GLN A 74 5.02 -6.17 0.17
CA GLN A 74 3.61 -6.07 -0.26
C GLN A 74 2.69 -5.50 0.82
N VAL A 75 3.03 -5.69 2.10
CA VAL A 75 2.27 -5.15 3.24
C VAL A 75 2.85 -3.84 3.79
N TYR A 76 3.90 -3.29 3.16
CA TYR A 76 4.49 -2.02 3.60
C TYR A 76 3.58 -0.83 3.26
N PRO A 77 3.64 0.25 4.05
CA PRO A 77 2.84 1.45 3.81
C PRO A 77 3.09 2.09 2.43
N ALA A 78 2.08 2.75 1.89
CA ALA A 78 2.14 3.39 0.57
C ALA A 78 3.31 4.38 0.44
N ASN A 79 3.60 5.16 1.50
CA ASN A 79 4.69 6.14 1.48
C ASN A 79 6.09 5.51 1.37
N TYR A 80 6.28 4.26 1.78
CA TYR A 80 7.54 3.54 1.56
C TYR A 80 7.70 3.14 0.10
N TRP A 81 6.62 2.76 -0.57
CA TRP A 81 6.66 2.53 -2.01
C TRP A 81 6.92 3.83 -2.77
N LEU A 82 6.25 4.92 -2.40
CA LEU A 82 6.46 6.23 -3.01
C LEU A 82 7.89 6.75 -2.82
N SER A 83 8.56 6.43 -1.70
CA SER A 83 9.93 6.89 -1.45
C SER A 83 10.99 6.30 -2.39
N LEU A 84 10.64 5.30 -3.21
CA LEU A 84 11.49 4.82 -4.30
C LEU A 84 11.59 5.83 -5.46
N MET A 85 10.67 6.79 -5.54
CA MET A 85 10.68 7.84 -6.53
C MET A 85 11.85 8.79 -6.28
N GLU A 86 12.65 9.00 -7.32
CA GLU A 86 13.73 9.98 -7.29
C GLU A 86 13.18 11.37 -7.62
N ILE A 87 13.73 12.41 -6.98
CA ILE A 87 13.38 13.79 -7.33
C ILE A 87 13.97 14.07 -8.72
N PRO A 88 13.13 14.26 -9.76
CA PRO A 88 13.61 14.43 -11.12
C PRO A 88 14.30 15.79 -11.27
N LYS A 89 15.39 15.82 -12.02
CA LYS A 89 16.06 17.07 -12.43
C LYS A 89 15.40 17.64 -13.69
N GLY A 90 15.33 18.96 -13.79
CA GLY A 90 14.74 19.65 -14.92
C GLY A 90 14.41 21.11 -14.62
N ASP A 91 13.53 21.69 -15.43
CA ASP A 91 13.21 23.13 -15.43
C ASP A 91 12.33 23.56 -14.25
N VAL A 92 11.54 22.64 -13.69
CA VAL A 92 10.77 22.87 -12.46
C VAL A 92 11.69 22.62 -11.27
N SER A 93 11.74 23.58 -10.34
CA SER A 93 12.62 23.49 -9.17
C SER A 93 12.30 22.25 -8.32
N ASP A 94 13.31 21.66 -7.67
CA ASP A 94 13.13 20.51 -6.77
C ASP A 94 12.03 20.80 -5.72
N LYS A 95 11.97 22.04 -5.22
CA LYS A 95 10.95 22.50 -4.26
C LYS A 95 9.54 22.43 -4.84
N ASP A 96 9.36 22.91 -6.07
CA ASP A 96 8.05 22.96 -6.71
C ASP A 96 7.60 21.56 -7.12
N VAL A 97 8.50 20.71 -7.64
CA VAL A 97 8.19 19.29 -7.90
C VAL A 97 7.73 18.58 -6.63
N LEU A 98 8.41 18.82 -5.50
CA LEU A 98 8.00 18.25 -4.20
C LEU A 98 6.65 18.80 -3.73
N LEU A 99 6.34 20.07 -3.99
CA LEU A 99 5.05 20.66 -3.65
C LEU A 99 3.92 20.04 -4.48
N GLU A 100 4.13 19.88 -5.79
CA GLU A 100 3.15 19.24 -6.67
C GLU A 100 2.98 17.75 -6.33
N THR A 101 4.07 17.07 -5.95
CA THR A 101 4.03 15.67 -5.49
C THR A 101 3.21 15.54 -4.21
N LYS A 102 3.38 16.49 -3.27
CA LYS A 102 2.55 16.60 -2.05
C LYS A 102 1.08 16.81 -2.36
N ALA A 103 0.75 17.58 -3.41
CA ALA A 103 -0.64 17.78 -3.81
C ALA A 103 -1.33 16.47 -4.21
N CYS A 104 -0.60 15.51 -4.80
CA CYS A 104 -1.15 14.22 -5.23
C CYS A 104 -1.73 13.37 -4.08
N TYR A 105 -1.11 13.40 -2.89
CA TYR A 105 -1.54 12.58 -1.76
C TYR A 105 -2.33 13.34 -0.68
N SER A 106 -2.91 14.49 -1.05
CA SER A 106 -3.80 15.27 -0.19
C SER A 106 -5.18 14.62 0.00
N CYS A 107 -5.67 13.87 -0.99
CA CYS A 107 -6.98 13.22 -0.95
C CYS A 107 -6.91 11.71 -0.68
N HIS A 108 -5.92 11.03 -1.26
CA HIS A 108 -5.69 9.60 -1.08
C HIS A 108 -4.18 9.33 -1.11
N GLN A 109 -3.75 8.25 -0.49
CA GLN A 109 -2.34 7.84 -0.56
C GLN A 109 -1.89 7.51 -1.99
N VAL A 110 -0.61 7.73 -2.27
CA VAL A 110 0.08 7.28 -3.49
C VAL A 110 1.15 6.28 -3.07
N GLY A 111 1.27 5.16 -3.77
CA GLY A 111 2.20 4.07 -3.46
C GLY A 111 1.53 2.80 -2.90
N ASP A 112 0.21 2.81 -2.69
CA ASP A 112 -0.51 1.56 -2.49
C ASP A 112 -0.52 0.71 -3.77
N PHE A 113 -0.94 -0.55 -3.66
CA PHE A 113 -0.86 -1.49 -4.78
C PHE A 113 -1.59 -0.96 -6.03
N VAL A 114 -2.74 -0.33 -5.85
CA VAL A 114 -3.59 0.17 -6.94
C VAL A 114 -3.01 1.40 -7.62
N THR A 115 -2.24 2.21 -6.90
CA THR A 115 -1.61 3.44 -7.44
C THR A 115 -0.20 3.23 -7.96
N ARG A 116 0.55 2.26 -7.43
CA ARG A 116 1.93 1.97 -7.88
C ARG A 116 1.98 1.07 -9.12
N GLU A 117 1.03 0.15 -9.26
CA GLU A 117 0.91 -0.77 -10.41
C GLU A 117 -0.13 -0.25 -11.40
N ILE A 118 0.21 0.80 -12.14
CA ILE A 118 -0.74 1.52 -13.00
C ILE A 118 -1.16 0.76 -14.25
N SER A 119 -0.39 -0.24 -14.67
CA SER A 119 -0.72 -1.06 -15.84
C SER A 119 -0.70 -2.55 -15.48
N LYS A 120 -1.88 -3.18 -15.59
CA LYS A 120 -2.01 -4.63 -15.74
C LYS A 120 -2.28 -5.03 -17.19
N ASN A 121 -2.48 -4.07 -18.09
CA ASN A 121 -2.78 -4.31 -19.50
C ASN A 121 -1.74 -3.58 -20.37
N PRO A 122 -0.64 -4.26 -20.75
CA PRO A 122 0.45 -3.65 -21.52
C PRO A 122 0.03 -3.14 -22.90
N ASP A 123 -1.08 -3.63 -23.46
CA ASP A 123 -1.57 -3.21 -24.78
C ASP A 123 -2.44 -1.94 -24.73
N ALA A 124 -2.80 -1.48 -23.53
CA ALA A 124 -3.70 -0.32 -23.37
C ALA A 124 -2.98 1.04 -23.54
N TYR A 125 -1.66 1.08 -23.34
CA TYR A 125 -0.87 2.32 -23.37
C TYR A 125 0.49 2.07 -24.00
N THR A 126 0.99 3.06 -24.74
CA THR A 126 2.29 3.03 -25.41
C THR A 126 3.47 3.19 -24.45
N SER A 127 3.24 3.76 -23.25
CA SER A 127 4.24 3.89 -22.19
C SER A 127 3.57 4.03 -20.83
N SER A 128 4.33 3.81 -19.75
CA SER A 128 3.86 4.08 -18.39
C SER A 128 3.52 5.57 -18.19
N LEU A 129 4.16 6.48 -18.92
CA LEU A 129 3.83 7.90 -18.86
C LEU A 129 2.45 8.20 -19.44
N ASP A 130 2.10 7.57 -20.58
CA ASP A 130 0.78 7.69 -21.19
C ASP A 130 -0.30 7.10 -20.28
N ALA A 131 0.02 5.99 -19.60
CA ALA A 131 -0.85 5.39 -18.60
C ALA A 131 -1.10 6.33 -17.42
N TRP A 132 -0.06 7.01 -16.92
CA TRP A 132 -0.20 8.05 -15.90
C TRP A 132 -1.02 9.24 -16.38
N ASP A 133 -0.76 9.75 -17.59
CA ASP A 133 -1.52 10.86 -18.18
C ASP A 133 -3.01 10.55 -18.26
N HIS A 134 -3.36 9.34 -18.68
CA HIS A 134 -4.74 8.91 -18.70
C HIS A 134 -5.30 8.75 -17.28
N ARG A 135 -4.59 8.04 -16.40
CA ARG A 135 -5.03 7.72 -15.03
C ARG A 135 -5.47 8.95 -14.26
N VAL A 136 -4.72 10.04 -14.34
CA VAL A 136 -4.99 11.28 -13.60
C VAL A 136 -6.16 12.09 -14.19
N THR A 137 -6.71 11.70 -15.34
CA THR A 137 -7.91 12.34 -15.92
C THR A 137 -9.22 11.66 -15.49
N VAL A 138 -9.14 10.47 -14.88
CA VAL A 138 -10.30 9.64 -14.60
C VAL A 138 -11.02 10.09 -13.32
N GLY A 139 -12.36 10.18 -13.41
CA GLY A 139 -13.25 10.42 -12.28
C GLY A 139 -13.50 11.89 -11.96
N PRO A 140 -14.31 12.19 -10.93
CA PRO A 140 -14.78 13.55 -10.65
C PRO A 140 -13.65 14.56 -10.37
N ASN A 141 -12.54 14.11 -9.78
CA ASN A 141 -11.36 14.94 -9.49
C ASN A 141 -10.33 14.97 -10.63
N GLY A 142 -10.61 14.31 -11.76
CA GLY A 142 -9.69 14.18 -12.89
C GLY A 142 -9.14 15.51 -13.43
N PRO A 143 -9.95 16.56 -13.63
CA PRO A 143 -9.44 17.87 -14.06
C PRO A 143 -8.38 18.45 -13.11
N GLY A 144 -8.59 18.35 -11.80
CA GLY A 144 -7.63 18.84 -10.79
C GLY A 144 -6.37 17.99 -10.73
N MET A 145 -6.52 16.67 -10.72
CA MET A 145 -5.39 15.73 -10.73
C MET A 145 -4.52 15.90 -11.99
N SER A 146 -5.13 16.01 -13.17
CA SER A 146 -4.42 16.25 -14.43
C SER A 146 -3.69 17.60 -14.44
N ALA A 147 -4.31 18.66 -13.94
CA ALA A 147 -3.67 19.96 -13.83
C ALA A 147 -2.44 19.92 -12.92
N ASN A 148 -2.53 19.28 -11.75
CA ASN A 148 -1.40 19.10 -10.83
C ASN A 148 -0.26 18.32 -11.50
N PHE A 149 -0.59 17.20 -12.15
CA PHE A 149 0.40 16.36 -12.82
C PHE A 149 1.12 17.10 -13.96
N LYS A 150 0.40 17.94 -14.72
CA LYS A 150 0.98 18.75 -15.81
C LYS A 150 1.84 19.92 -15.32
N ARG A 151 1.66 20.44 -14.10
CA ARG A 151 2.51 21.51 -13.54
C ARG A 151 3.96 21.06 -13.30
N MET A 152 4.19 19.76 -13.18
CA MET A 152 5.55 19.18 -13.13
C MET A 152 6.24 19.16 -14.50
N GLY A 153 5.57 19.55 -15.60
CA GLY A 153 6.16 19.56 -16.94
C GLY A 153 6.69 18.19 -17.37
N ALA A 154 7.86 18.15 -18.01
CA ALA A 154 8.52 16.90 -18.42
C ALA A 154 8.96 16.04 -17.22
N GLN A 155 9.21 16.65 -16.05
CA GLN A 155 9.65 15.95 -14.84
C GLN A 155 8.59 15.00 -14.26
N ARG A 156 7.33 15.11 -14.67
CA ARG A 156 6.27 14.14 -14.32
C ARG A 156 6.58 12.71 -14.78
N LYS A 157 7.52 12.54 -15.72
CA LYS A 157 8.08 11.24 -16.12
C LYS A 157 8.63 10.43 -14.93
N ALA A 158 9.03 11.09 -13.83
CA ALA A 158 9.43 10.41 -12.60
C ALA A 158 8.40 9.39 -12.08
N TYR A 159 7.11 9.63 -12.30
CA TYR A 159 6.05 8.69 -11.92
C TYR A 159 6.05 7.43 -12.80
N ALA A 160 6.32 7.58 -14.10
CA ALA A 160 6.50 6.45 -15.01
C ALA A 160 7.74 5.65 -14.63
N ASP A 161 8.87 6.32 -14.42
CA ASP A 161 10.14 5.67 -14.05
C ASP A 161 10.03 4.93 -12.70
N TRP A 162 9.32 5.52 -11.74
CA TRP A 162 9.00 4.90 -10.46
C TRP A 162 8.17 3.62 -10.63
N THR A 163 7.08 3.67 -11.40
CA THR A 163 6.25 2.48 -11.70
C THR A 163 7.04 1.41 -12.44
N ASP A 164 7.86 1.78 -13.43
CA ASP A 164 8.65 0.84 -14.23
C ASP A 164 9.72 0.14 -13.38
N ARG A 165 10.38 0.88 -12.47
CA ARG A 165 11.33 0.29 -11.51
C ARG A 165 10.66 -0.73 -10.59
N ILE A 166 9.44 -0.46 -10.12
CA ILE A 166 8.66 -1.40 -9.29
C ILE A 166 8.30 -2.65 -10.10
N ALA A 167 7.87 -2.47 -11.36
CA ALA A 167 7.58 -3.59 -12.26
C ALA A 167 8.83 -4.46 -12.49
N ALA A 168 9.99 -3.83 -12.67
CA ALA A 168 11.29 -4.49 -12.80
C ALA A 168 11.81 -5.14 -11.50
N GLY A 169 11.10 -4.99 -10.37
CA GLY A 169 11.39 -5.70 -9.13
C GLY A 169 11.95 -4.85 -8.00
N ALA A 170 12.04 -3.53 -8.14
CA ALA A 170 12.40 -2.66 -7.03
C ALA A 170 11.36 -2.74 -5.90
N TYR A 171 11.82 -2.77 -4.65
CA TYR A 171 10.99 -2.73 -3.46
C TYR A 171 11.67 -1.90 -2.36
N PRO A 172 10.91 -1.25 -1.47
CA PRO A 172 11.47 -0.42 -0.41
C PRO A 172 12.05 -1.24 0.75
N ASN A 173 12.94 -0.61 1.51
CA ASN A 173 13.48 -1.17 2.75
C ASN A 173 12.38 -1.38 3.80
N ALA A 174 12.61 -2.35 4.70
CA ALA A 174 11.68 -2.68 5.76
C ALA A 174 11.43 -1.49 6.70
N PRO A 175 10.16 -1.11 6.95
CA PRO A 175 9.82 -0.18 8.01
C PRO A 175 10.18 -0.76 9.39
N PRO A 176 10.38 0.11 10.42
CA PRO A 176 10.51 -0.36 11.78
C PRO A 176 9.23 -1.08 12.21
N ARG A 177 9.37 -2.15 13.00
CA ARG A 177 8.22 -2.86 13.53
C ARG A 177 7.50 -1.99 14.58
N PRO A 178 6.16 -1.96 14.58
CA PRO A 178 5.43 -1.32 15.66
C PRO A 178 5.71 -2.04 16.98
N SER A 179 5.98 -1.26 18.02
CA SER A 179 5.95 -1.68 19.43
C SER A 179 4.62 -1.25 20.04
N GLY A 180 3.96 -2.15 20.76
CA GLY A 180 2.73 -1.89 21.51
C GLY A 180 2.99 -1.75 22.99
#